data_AF-A0A4Y2PQC1-F1
#
_entry.id   AF-A0A4Y2PQC1-F1
#
_cell.length_a   1.000
_cell.length_b   1.000
_cell.length_c   1.000
_cell.angle_alpha   90.00
_cell.angle_beta   90.00
_cell.angle_gamma   90.00
#
_symmetry.space_group_name_H-M   'P 1'
#
loop_
_entity.id
_entity.type
_entity.pdbx_description
1 polymer ?
#
loop_
_entity_poly.entity_id
_entity_poly.type
_entity_poly.pdbx_seq_one_letter_code
_entity_poly.pdbx_strand_id
1 'polypeptide(L)'
;MLTEPWKPNENFLFSVLGESKLKFQHQWFKRFPWLAYTSIEDQGALCKYCVIFHQETGVLVDSTTDISVTEKVSLCVRYVTQGDRSFSLREVILEFFSIKTATGRNLGNHILKALSSLGVNCSNLCGQGYDGASSMSGCFNGVQAVIKETNPAALYVHCSSHSLNLAPDACFKCPQPSEIV
;
A
#
# COMPACT_ATOMS: atom_id res chain seq x y z
N MET A 1 13.44 6.34 -1.51
CA MET A 1 12.24 6.29 -2.39
C MET A 1 12.54 7.05 -3.67
N LEU A 2 12.14 6.53 -4.84
CA LEU A 2 12.17 7.27 -6.12
C LEU A 2 11.12 8.41 -6.10
N THR A 3 11.41 9.47 -5.37
CA THR A 3 10.53 10.66 -5.27
C THR A 3 10.53 11.44 -6.58
N GLU A 4 11.66 11.50 -7.28
CA GLU A 4 11.80 12.18 -8.57
C GLU A 4 12.50 11.28 -9.61
N PRO A 5 11.78 10.36 -10.26
CA PRO A 5 12.36 9.61 -11.38
C PRO A 5 12.70 10.58 -12.52
N TRP A 6 13.86 10.38 -13.13
CA TRP A 6 14.28 11.15 -14.30
C TRP A 6 13.21 11.11 -15.39
N LYS A 7 12.87 12.29 -15.93
CA LYS A 7 11.92 12.44 -17.03
C LYS A 7 12.67 12.95 -18.26
N PRO A 8 12.56 12.28 -19.41
CA PRO A 8 13.13 12.79 -20.63
C PRO A 8 12.48 14.11 -21.05
N ASN A 9 13.25 14.99 -21.67
CA ASN A 9 12.73 16.24 -22.25
C ASN A 9 11.81 15.94 -23.45
N GLU A 10 11.03 16.93 -23.90
CA GLU A 10 10.06 16.75 -25.01
C GLU A 10 10.73 16.35 -26.35
N ASN A 11 12.02 16.62 -26.51
CA ASN A 11 12.82 16.31 -27.70
C ASN A 11 13.58 14.98 -27.59
N PHE A 12 13.38 14.22 -26.51
CA PHE A 12 14.11 12.99 -26.28
C PHE A 12 13.70 11.92 -27.30
N LEU A 13 14.71 11.35 -27.98
CA LEU A 13 14.52 10.27 -28.93
C LEU A 13 14.44 8.95 -28.18
N PHE A 14 13.23 8.42 -28.05
CA PHE A 14 13.03 7.10 -27.46
C PHE A 14 13.59 6.01 -28.37
N SER A 15 14.46 5.16 -27.81
CA SER A 15 15.01 4.00 -28.50
C SER A 15 13.88 3.08 -28.97
N VAL A 16 13.91 2.67 -30.24
CA VAL A 16 12.98 1.68 -30.77
C VAL A 16 13.48 0.30 -30.35
N LEU A 17 12.88 -0.28 -29.31
CA LEU A 17 13.16 -1.66 -28.91
C LEU A 17 12.35 -2.62 -29.79
N GLY A 18 13.04 -3.37 -30.66
CA GLY A 18 12.47 -4.42 -31.51
C GLY A 18 11.82 -3.94 -32.82
N GLU A 19 11.17 -4.86 -33.56
CA GLU A 19 10.55 -4.62 -34.88
C GLU A 19 9.18 -3.89 -34.82
N SER A 20 8.81 -3.36 -33.65
CA SER A 20 7.52 -2.71 -33.44
C SER A 20 7.40 -1.40 -34.23
N LYS A 21 6.30 -1.24 -34.98
CA LYS A 21 5.93 0.03 -35.65
C LYS A 21 5.46 1.12 -34.68
N LEU A 22 5.22 0.78 -33.41
CA LEU A 22 4.70 1.71 -32.41
C LEU A 22 5.86 2.35 -31.64
N LYS A 23 5.95 3.67 -31.72
CA LYS A 23 6.95 4.50 -31.02
C LYS A 23 6.40 4.95 -29.68
N PHE A 24 7.24 4.93 -28.65
CA PHE A 24 6.92 5.51 -27.35
C PHE A 24 6.69 7.02 -27.49
N GLN A 25 5.64 7.55 -26.85
CA GLN A 25 5.23 8.95 -26.99
C GLN A 25 5.44 9.72 -25.69
N HIS A 26 6.05 10.90 -25.76
CA HIS A 26 6.31 11.75 -24.59
C HIS A 26 5.01 12.11 -23.83
N GLN A 27 3.91 12.33 -24.57
CA GLN A 27 2.57 12.59 -24.04
C GLN A 27 2.10 11.54 -23.01
N TRP A 28 2.64 10.32 -23.05
CA TRP A 28 2.29 9.27 -22.10
C TRP A 28 2.71 9.59 -20.67
N PHE A 29 3.74 10.41 -20.42
CA PHE A 29 4.06 10.87 -19.05
C PHE A 29 2.99 11.79 -18.47
N LYS A 30 2.30 12.57 -19.31
CA LYS A 30 1.19 13.44 -18.91
C LYS A 30 -0.07 12.60 -18.62
N ARG A 31 -0.29 11.55 -19.43
CA ARG A 31 -1.45 10.66 -19.32
C ARG A 31 -1.31 9.61 -18.21
N PHE A 32 -0.09 9.15 -17.92
CA PHE A 32 0.21 8.08 -16.98
C PHE A 32 1.25 8.56 -15.96
N PRO A 33 0.82 9.19 -14.85
CA PRO A 33 1.74 9.72 -13.82
C PRO A 33 2.63 8.67 -13.16
N TRP A 34 2.24 7.39 -13.27
CA TRP A 34 2.98 6.23 -12.79
C TRP A 34 4.04 5.74 -13.77
N LEU A 35 4.12 6.30 -14.98
CA LEU A 35 5.08 5.90 -16.00
C LEU A 35 6.42 6.64 -15.79
N ALA A 36 7.50 5.88 -15.70
CA ALA A 36 8.88 6.34 -15.68
C ALA A 36 9.61 5.79 -16.91
N TYR A 37 10.76 6.34 -17.26
CA TYR A 37 11.57 5.86 -18.39
C TYR A 37 13.04 5.87 -18.00
N THR A 38 13.76 4.82 -18.37
CA THR A 38 15.19 4.69 -18.12
C THR A 38 15.96 4.68 -19.43
N SER A 39 17.10 5.38 -19.46
CA SER A 39 18.02 5.41 -20.60
C SER A 39 19.09 4.31 -20.54
N ILE A 40 19.03 3.44 -19.53
CA ILE A 40 19.93 2.29 -19.39
C ILE A 40 19.48 1.21 -20.39
N GLU A 41 20.47 0.64 -21.09
CA GLU A 41 20.30 -0.34 -22.16
C GLU A 41 19.24 -1.40 -21.81
N ASP A 42 18.26 -1.56 -22.71
CA ASP A 42 17.17 -2.54 -22.71
C ASP A 42 16.00 -2.43 -21.70
N GLN A 43 15.91 -1.40 -20.86
CA GLN A 43 14.81 -1.31 -19.88
C GLN A 43 13.67 -0.32 -20.19
N GLY A 44 13.84 0.58 -21.15
CA GLY A 44 12.74 1.37 -21.73
C GLY A 44 11.79 2.04 -20.73
N ALA A 45 10.48 1.95 -21.00
CA ALA A 45 9.46 2.54 -20.16
C ALA A 45 9.05 1.60 -19.01
N LEU A 46 9.05 2.12 -17.79
CA LEU A 46 8.85 1.38 -16.56
C LEU A 46 7.62 1.91 -15.82
N CYS A 47 6.87 1.02 -15.16
CA CYS A 47 5.86 1.45 -14.20
C CYS A 47 6.53 1.70 -12.85
N LYS A 48 6.41 2.92 -12.32
CA LYS A 48 6.95 3.35 -11.02
C LYS A 48 6.52 2.40 -9.89
N TYR A 49 5.27 1.98 -9.89
CA TYR A 49 4.77 1.02 -8.90
C TYR A 49 5.36 -0.38 -9.13
N CYS A 50 5.55 -0.82 -10.37
CA CYS A 50 6.15 -2.12 -10.63
C CYS A 50 7.65 -2.17 -10.30
N VAL A 51 8.37 -1.06 -10.43
CA VAL A 51 9.78 -0.96 -10.03
C VAL A 51 9.93 -0.86 -8.52
N ILE A 52 9.06 -0.09 -7.86
CA ILE A 52 9.05 0.01 -6.40
C ILE A 52 8.65 -1.34 -5.80
N PHE A 53 7.56 -1.95 -6.28
CA PHE A 53 6.98 -3.16 -5.70
C PHE A 53 7.36 -4.46 -6.44
N HIS A 54 8.46 -4.48 -7.21
CA HIS A 54 8.82 -5.59 -8.12
C HIS A 54 8.95 -6.95 -7.41
N GLN A 55 9.32 -6.93 -6.13
CA GLN A 55 9.49 -8.12 -5.28
C GLN A 55 8.75 -7.98 -3.95
N GLU A 56 7.87 -7.00 -3.84
CA GLU A 56 7.41 -6.52 -2.55
C GLU A 56 5.94 -6.85 -2.29
N THR A 57 5.68 -7.31 -1.07
CA THR A 57 4.35 -7.69 -0.60
C THR A 57 3.81 -6.60 0.34
N GLY A 58 2.58 -6.16 0.12
CA GLY A 58 1.82 -5.35 1.06
C GLY A 58 0.92 -6.23 1.92
N VAL A 59 0.77 -5.90 3.19
CA VAL A 59 -0.27 -6.48 4.06
C VAL A 59 -1.42 -5.50 4.21
N LEU A 60 -2.64 -6.01 4.08
CA LEU A 60 -3.88 -5.28 4.31
C LEU A 60 -4.62 -5.98 5.46
N VAL A 61 -5.04 -5.20 6.45
CA VAL A 61 -5.75 -5.74 7.60
C VAL A 61 -7.01 -4.90 7.81
N ASP A 62 -8.13 -5.57 8.01
CA ASP A 62 -9.37 -4.90 8.39
C ASP A 62 -9.97 -5.63 9.59
N SER A 63 -10.36 -4.88 10.60
CA SER A 63 -10.93 -5.44 11.82
C SER A 63 -12.25 -4.78 12.17
N THR A 64 -13.15 -5.57 12.75
CA THR A 64 -14.41 -5.09 13.30
C THR A 64 -14.62 -5.68 14.69
N THR A 65 -15.21 -4.90 15.60
CA THR A 65 -15.48 -5.34 16.97
C THR A 65 -16.91 -5.86 17.06
N ASP A 66 -17.07 -7.11 17.48
CA ASP A 66 -18.41 -7.67 17.71
C ASP A 66 -18.99 -7.28 19.08
N ILE A 67 -20.27 -7.59 19.30
CA ILE A 67 -21.01 -7.30 20.53
C ILE A 67 -20.40 -7.92 21.80
N SER A 68 -19.47 -8.88 21.64
CA SER A 68 -18.78 -9.57 22.74
C SER A 68 -17.39 -9.00 23.03
N VAL A 69 -17.06 -7.83 22.44
CA VAL A 69 -15.73 -7.19 22.51
C VAL A 69 -14.64 -8.10 21.92
N THR A 70 -15.01 -8.95 20.96
CA THR A 70 -14.08 -9.76 20.19
C THR A 70 -13.83 -9.07 18.86
N GLU A 71 -12.57 -8.85 18.52
CA GLU A 71 -12.19 -8.34 17.22
C GLU A 71 -12.20 -9.49 16.20
N LYS A 72 -12.92 -9.29 15.11
CA LYS A 72 -12.87 -10.13 13.91
C LYS A 72 -11.94 -9.46 12.92
N VAL A 73 -10.88 -10.15 12.54
CA VAL A 73 -9.82 -9.61 11.71
C VAL A 73 -9.76 -10.39 10.40
N SER A 74 -9.69 -9.64 9.30
CA SER A 74 -9.38 -10.17 7.97
C SER A 74 -7.95 -9.80 7.60
N LEU A 75 -7.19 -10.81 7.19
CA LEU A 75 -5.81 -10.65 6.74
C LEU A 75 -5.74 -10.86 5.23
N CYS A 76 -5.28 -9.85 4.52
CA CYS A 76 -5.10 -9.87 3.07
C CYS A 76 -3.68 -9.48 2.71
N VAL A 77 -3.15 -10.09 1.66
CA VAL A 77 -1.87 -9.68 1.06
C VAL A 77 -2.09 -9.15 -0.34
N ARG A 78 -1.39 -8.06 -0.64
CA ARG A 78 -1.36 -7.42 -1.95
C ARG A 78 0.05 -7.60 -2.52
N TYR A 79 0.19 -8.23 -3.67
CA TYR A 79 1.49 -8.48 -4.30
C TYR A 79 1.41 -8.34 -5.81
N VAL A 80 2.56 -8.16 -6.45
CA VAL A 80 2.65 -8.04 -7.91
C VAL A 80 3.11 -9.37 -8.49
N THR A 81 2.38 -9.88 -9.49
CA THR A 81 2.82 -11.02 -10.31
C THR A 81 3.32 -10.53 -11.65
N GLN A 82 4.46 -11.08 -12.09
CA GLN A 82 4.99 -10.86 -13.43
C GLN A 82 4.49 -11.96 -14.37
N GLY A 83 3.83 -11.57 -15.46
CA GLY A 83 3.60 -12.40 -16.63
C GLY A 83 4.62 -12.08 -17.74
N ASP A 84 4.47 -12.73 -18.89
CA ASP A 84 5.45 -12.68 -19.99
C ASP A 84 5.87 -11.25 -20.40
N ARG A 85 4.95 -10.28 -20.32
CA ARG A 85 5.19 -8.84 -20.63
C ARG A 85 4.34 -7.87 -19.81
N SER A 86 3.75 -8.31 -18.71
CA SER A 86 2.86 -7.46 -17.90
C SER A 86 3.03 -7.74 -16.41
N PHE A 87 2.78 -6.72 -15.61
CA PHE A 87 2.67 -6.84 -14.16
C PHE A 87 1.20 -6.74 -13.78
N SER A 88 0.75 -7.67 -12.95
CA SER A 88 -0.62 -7.68 -12.44
C SER A 88 -0.58 -7.59 -10.93
N LEU A 89 -1.24 -6.57 -10.38
CA LEU A 89 -1.49 -6.46 -8.95
C LEU A 89 -2.55 -7.50 -8.56
N ARG A 90 -2.27 -8.27 -7.51
CA ARG A 90 -3.21 -9.25 -6.96
C ARG A 90 -3.41 -8.99 -5.48
N GLU A 91 -4.63 -9.28 -5.04
CA GLU A 91 -5.01 -9.25 -3.63
C GLU A 91 -5.59 -10.61 -3.28
N VAL A 92 -5.11 -11.20 -2.20
CA VAL A 92 -5.55 -12.50 -1.73
C VAL A 92 -5.81 -12.41 -0.24
N ILE A 93 -7.04 -12.75 0.15
CA ILE A 93 -7.39 -12.94 1.55
C ILE A 93 -6.75 -14.26 2.00
N LEU A 94 -5.92 -14.17 3.03
CA LEU A 94 -5.18 -15.28 3.58
C LEU A 94 -5.97 -15.99 4.68
N GLU A 95 -6.52 -15.21 5.61
CA GLU A 95 -7.15 -15.76 6.80
C GLU A 95 -8.19 -14.80 7.39
N PHE A 96 -9.20 -15.37 8.03
CA PHE A 96 -10.09 -14.68 8.96
C PHE A 96 -9.90 -15.28 10.34
N PHE A 97 -9.57 -14.45 11.32
CA PHE A 97 -9.39 -14.90 12.70
C PHE A 97 -10.10 -13.99 13.69
N SER A 98 -10.33 -14.50 14.89
CA SER A 98 -10.96 -13.77 15.99
C SER A 98 -10.00 -13.65 17.14
N ILE A 99 -9.87 -12.45 17.71
CA ILE A 99 -9.02 -12.19 18.87
C ILE A 99 -9.82 -11.47 19.95
N LYS A 100 -9.81 -12.01 21.17
CA LYS A 100 -10.37 -11.33 22.34
C LYS A 100 -9.32 -10.40 22.91
N THR A 101 -9.69 -9.14 23.13
CA THR A 101 -8.82 -8.11 23.73
C THR A 101 -7.47 -7.96 23.02
N ALA A 102 -7.47 -7.38 21.83
CA ALA A 102 -6.24 -7.11 21.08
C ALA A 102 -5.64 -5.75 21.49
N THR A 103 -4.55 -5.80 22.25
CA THR A 103 -3.58 -4.70 22.17
C THR A 103 -2.97 -4.72 20.77
N GLY A 104 -2.63 -3.55 20.23
CA GLY A 104 -2.02 -3.45 18.90
C GLY A 104 -0.78 -4.34 18.72
N ARG A 105 0.00 -4.51 19.79
CA ARG A 105 1.17 -5.38 19.80
C ARG A 105 0.84 -6.87 19.68
N ASN A 106 -0.18 -7.34 20.40
CA ASN A 106 -0.63 -8.72 20.30
C ASN A 106 -1.17 -9.03 18.90
N LEU A 107 -1.95 -8.11 18.34
CA LEU A 107 -2.47 -8.23 16.99
C LEU A 107 -1.35 -8.23 15.94
N GLY A 108 -0.37 -7.32 16.05
CA GLY A 108 0.78 -7.25 15.16
C GLY A 108 1.61 -8.54 15.18
N ASN A 109 1.89 -9.09 16.37
CA ASN A 109 2.60 -10.36 16.50
C ASN A 109 1.81 -11.53 15.89
N HIS A 110 0.49 -11.53 16.05
CA HIS A 110 -0.38 -12.56 15.45
C HIS A 110 -0.33 -12.49 13.92
N ILE A 111 -0.41 -11.29 13.34
CA ILE A 111 -0.30 -11.06 11.89
C ILE A 111 1.04 -11.57 11.36
N LEU A 112 2.16 -11.21 12.01
CA LEU A 112 3.49 -11.67 11.59
C LEU A 112 3.62 -13.19 11.63
N LYS A 113 3.04 -13.83 12.66
CA LYS A 113 3.02 -15.29 12.79
C LYS A 113 2.15 -15.95 11.72
N ALA A 114 0.96 -15.40 11.46
CA ALA A 114 0.06 -15.89 10.41
C ALA A 114 0.74 -15.82 9.03
N LEU A 115 1.32 -14.67 8.69
CA LEU A 115 2.10 -14.49 7.46
C LEU A 115 3.24 -15.51 7.33
N SER A 116 4.04 -15.67 8.40
CA SER A 116 5.13 -16.65 8.42
C SER A 116 4.63 -18.09 8.25
N SER A 117 3.50 -18.44 8.87
CA SER A 117 2.91 -19.79 8.77
C SER A 117 2.38 -20.11 7.37
N LEU A 118 2.02 -19.07 6.61
CA LEU A 118 1.56 -19.18 5.23
C LEU A 118 2.70 -19.05 4.21
N GLY A 119 3.95 -19.02 4.67
CA GLY A 119 5.14 -18.93 3.83
C GLY A 119 5.42 -17.53 3.28
N VAL A 120 4.74 -16.49 3.78
CA VAL A 120 5.02 -15.10 3.40
C VAL A 120 6.20 -14.59 4.21
N ASN A 121 7.29 -14.24 3.52
CA ASN A 121 8.46 -13.64 4.17
C ASN A 121 8.18 -12.19 4.56
N CYS A 122 8.06 -11.93 5.87
CA CYS A 122 7.82 -10.59 6.42
C CYS A 122 8.93 -9.58 6.08
N SER A 123 10.14 -10.04 5.74
CA SER A 123 11.25 -9.19 5.30
C SER A 123 11.02 -8.57 3.92
N ASN A 124 10.09 -9.11 3.14
CA ASN A 124 9.70 -8.59 1.83
C ASN A 124 8.48 -7.66 1.92
N LEU A 125 8.01 -7.34 3.14
CA LEU A 125 6.91 -6.40 3.32
C LEU A 125 7.33 -4.97 2.99
N CYS A 126 6.71 -4.35 2.00
CA CYS A 126 6.93 -2.94 1.66
C CYS A 126 5.83 -2.01 2.13
N GLY A 127 4.70 -2.58 2.52
CA GLY A 127 3.49 -1.84 2.78
C GLY A 127 2.63 -2.51 3.82
N GLN A 128 1.96 -1.69 4.60
CA GLN A 128 0.98 -2.11 5.59
C GLN A 128 -0.20 -1.14 5.58
N GLY A 129 -1.40 -1.65 5.33
CA GLY A 129 -2.60 -0.84 5.13
C GLY A 129 -3.74 -1.27 6.04
N TYR A 130 -4.21 -0.37 6.90
CA TYR A 130 -5.33 -0.59 7.82
C TYR A 130 -5.85 0.76 8.36
N ASP A 131 -6.86 0.72 9.22
CA ASP A 131 -7.51 1.90 9.78
C ASP A 131 -6.59 2.73 10.72
N GLY A 132 -7.16 3.83 11.22
CA GLY A 132 -6.49 4.78 12.11
C GLY A 132 -6.64 4.46 13.59
N ALA A 133 -7.26 3.35 13.98
CA ALA A 133 -7.44 3.01 15.39
C ALA A 133 -6.08 2.95 16.09
N SER A 134 -6.03 3.36 17.37
CA SER A 134 -4.76 3.42 18.12
C SER A 134 -4.04 2.07 18.24
N SER A 135 -4.80 0.97 18.26
CA SER A 135 -4.29 -0.40 18.20
C SER A 135 -3.64 -0.72 16.85
N MET A 136 -4.03 -0.07 15.77
CA MET A 136 -3.52 -0.33 14.42
C MET A 136 -2.40 0.66 14.05
N SER A 137 -2.70 1.96 14.09
CA SER A 137 -1.82 3.06 13.65
C SER A 137 -0.82 3.55 14.71
N GLY A 138 -0.96 3.09 15.96
CA GLY A 138 -0.15 3.56 17.08
C GLY A 138 1.36 3.41 16.84
N CYS A 139 2.11 4.49 17.08
CA CYS A 139 3.55 4.55 16.80
C CYS A 139 4.46 3.79 17.78
N PHE A 140 3.93 3.37 18.94
CA PHE A 140 4.70 2.65 19.97
C PHE A 140 4.24 1.19 20.18
N ASN A 141 2.92 0.98 20.18
CA ASN A 141 2.30 -0.32 20.49
C ASN A 141 1.19 -0.69 19.48
N GLY A 142 1.08 0.05 18.38
CA GLY A 142 0.18 -0.31 17.30
C GLY A 142 0.75 -1.41 16.42
N VAL A 143 -0.10 -2.04 15.61
CA VAL A 143 0.32 -2.99 14.56
C VAL A 143 1.40 -2.39 13.67
N GLN A 144 1.28 -1.10 13.34
CA GLN A 144 2.28 -0.37 12.55
C GLN A 144 3.66 -0.40 13.16
N ALA A 145 3.77 -0.16 14.46
CA ALA A 145 5.05 -0.15 15.15
C ALA A 145 5.69 -1.54 15.11
N VAL A 146 4.91 -2.59 15.41
CA VAL A 146 5.40 -3.97 15.44
C VAL A 146 5.88 -4.46 14.07
N ILE A 147 5.14 -4.18 13.00
CA ILE A 147 5.56 -4.57 11.66
C ILE A 147 6.79 -3.75 11.23
N LYS A 148 6.90 -2.47 11.61
CA LYS A 148 8.12 -1.65 11.37
C LYS A 148 9.33 -2.12 12.17
N GLU A 149 9.14 -2.66 13.37
CA GLU A 149 10.21 -3.30 14.15
C GLU A 149 10.79 -4.51 13.39
N THR A 150 9.94 -5.27 12.70
CA THR A 150 10.36 -6.42 11.89
C THR A 150 10.95 -6.00 10.54
N ASN A 151 10.31 -5.04 9.89
CA ASN A 151 10.73 -4.52 8.60
C ASN A 151 10.50 -3.01 8.50
N PRO A 152 11.55 -2.19 8.70
CA PRO A 152 11.45 -0.73 8.60
C PRO A 152 11.00 -0.22 7.23
N ALA A 153 11.16 -1.01 6.16
CA ALA A 153 10.71 -0.65 4.81
C ALA A 153 9.19 -0.77 4.62
N ALA A 154 8.47 -1.44 5.54
CA ALA A 154 7.03 -1.60 5.48
C ALA A 154 6.30 -0.28 5.78
N LEU A 155 5.98 0.49 4.73
CA LEU A 155 5.34 1.79 4.87
C LEU A 155 3.88 1.64 5.30
N TYR A 156 3.49 2.37 6.34
CA TYR A 156 2.09 2.46 6.73
C TYR A 156 1.30 3.38 5.82
N VAL A 157 0.15 2.89 5.38
CA VAL A 157 -0.85 3.62 4.60
C VAL A 157 -2.18 3.53 5.33
N HIS A 158 -2.68 4.68 5.77
CA HIS A 158 -3.99 4.77 6.40
C HIS A 158 -5.11 4.43 5.40
N CYS A 159 -6.10 3.64 5.82
CA CYS A 159 -7.20 3.24 4.95
C CYS A 159 -8.03 4.45 4.47
N SER A 160 -8.05 4.70 3.16
CA SER A 160 -8.79 5.81 2.55
C SER A 160 -10.30 5.71 2.79
N SER A 161 -10.87 4.50 2.79
CA SER A 161 -12.31 4.28 3.04
C SER A 161 -12.71 4.67 4.46
N HIS A 162 -11.86 4.37 5.45
CA HIS A 162 -12.06 4.83 6.83
C HIS A 162 -11.85 6.34 6.98
N SER A 163 -10.87 6.91 6.27
CA SER A 163 -10.65 8.36 6.24
C SER A 163 -11.86 9.13 5.70
N LEU A 164 -12.49 8.59 4.65
CA LEU A 164 -13.67 9.16 4.02
C LEU A 164 -14.90 9.06 4.92
N ASN A 165 -15.08 7.95 5.65
CA ASN A 165 -16.18 7.80 6.62
C ASN A 165 -16.04 8.69 7.86
N LEU A 166 -14.84 9.18 8.18
CA LEU A 166 -14.59 10.13 9.28
C LEU A 166 -14.69 11.61 8.85
N ALA A 167 -14.63 11.90 7.54
CA ALA A 167 -14.79 13.27 7.02
C ALA A 167 -16.14 13.93 7.38
N PRO A 168 -17.28 13.22 7.47
CA PRO A 168 -18.54 13.78 7.94
C PRO A 168 -18.49 14.27 9.39
N ASP A 169 -17.74 13.63 10.28
CA ASP A 169 -17.65 14.02 11.70
C ASP A 169 -16.87 15.32 11.91
N ALA A 170 -15.93 15.65 11.01
CA ALA A 170 -15.24 16.94 11.03
C ALA A 170 -16.16 18.10 10.58
N CYS A 171 -17.21 17.83 9.81
CA CYS A 171 -18.19 18.84 9.38
C CYS A 171 -19.22 19.22 10.45
N PHE A 172 -19.38 18.45 11.53
CA PHE A 172 -20.32 18.78 12.63
C PHE A 172 -19.72 19.65 13.74
N LYS A 173 -18.42 20.00 13.67
CA LYS A 173 -17.76 20.94 14.61
C LYS A 173 -17.66 22.37 14.09
N CYS A 174 -18.40 22.72 13.04
CA CYS A 174 -18.59 24.13 12.69
C CYS A 174 -19.65 24.70 13.65
N PRO A 175 -19.34 25.73 14.47
CA PRO A 175 -20.36 26.37 15.29
C PRO A 175 -21.47 26.89 14.37
N GLN A 176 -22.71 26.62 14.73
CA GLN A 176 -23.85 27.10 13.98
C GLN A 176 -23.79 28.65 13.95
N PRO A 177 -24.19 29.31 12.84
CA PRO A 177 -24.12 30.76 12.69
C PRO A 177 -24.90 31.59 13.72
N SER A 178 -25.60 30.96 14.67
CA SER A 178 -26.43 31.63 15.68
C SER A 178 -25.67 32.09 16.93
N GLU A 179 -24.36 31.84 17.06
CA GLU A 179 -23.54 32.31 18.20
C GLU A 179 -22.57 33.45 17.85
N ILE A 180 -22.77 34.11 16.71
CA ILE A 180 -22.08 35.36 16.37
C ILE A 180 -23.12 36.47 16.25
N VAL A 181 -23.59 36.97 17.39
CA VAL A 181 -24.06 38.35 17.59
C VAL A 181 -23.56 38.82 18.95
#